data_AF-A0A8J4D316-F1
#
_entry.id   AF-A0A8J4D316-F1
#
_cell.length_a   1.000
_cell.length_b   1.000
_cell.length_c   1.000
_cell.angle_alpha   90.00
_cell.angle_beta   90.00
_cell.angle_gamma   90.00
#
_symmetry.space_group_name_H-M   'P 1'
#
loop_
_entity.id
_entity.type
_entity.pdbx_description
1 polymer ?
#
loop_
_entity_poly.entity_id
_entity_poly.type
_entity_poly.pdbx_seq_one_letter_code
_entity_poly.pdbx_strand_id
1 'polypeptide(L)'
;FRRREVVSVPVEMLPPGMAVRQLSDDGTAALVVVDAPPLSITRLLTEDLLTGYGNSTAAEDSAAAAAASAIGGDPWGYVGATLLCGTNHKGRVEYVMQNSLIRAVFDSAGRLVSLYDIAWRRELVPDSAAGNVFMLYEDIPLFWDAWDIEVYHLEKGSPAGRGLPPPKVTILEYGPVRCRLGVEAQLTQGSSIRQTISLTAVSARLDFHCEIVWAENRTALKVEFPWLLDAPAASYEVQYGAVERPTHTNTSWDWARFEVCAHKWADLSEPGYGVALLNDCKYGHATYGNVMRLTLLRSPKAPDRLTDMGTHVLRYALLPHALGWAAAGVPAHGWAFNAPLRVIRPPPQRQQTPPAAAVAAAAAGPGITRTRVAAGPAYDPTQPMFCITSAGPNPLFAAAAPPGPLSPPPLILDTIKLPEPPLQTLTKKHMQTPVCTTQPPQLPPPGPNAALSPLEDETPAAGALVLRLYEPHGARGIGRLRWPSWLRVSHVKTCNLLEDDQEEDAETVVQWGDAGGSIDVPYGPYKVITLKLYLEQEGVRAVSG
;
A
#
# COMPACT_ATOMS: atom_id res chain seq x y z
N PHE A 1 -6.28 0.59 35.45
CA PHE A 1 -5.45 0.97 36.62
C PHE A 1 -4.13 1.53 36.08
N ARG A 2 -3.83 2.82 36.29
CA ARG A 2 -2.51 3.39 35.95
C ARG A 2 -1.54 3.05 37.08
N ARG A 3 -0.45 2.32 36.80
CA ARG A 3 0.59 2.03 37.79
C ARG A 3 1.65 3.13 37.69
N ARG A 4 2.00 3.73 38.83
CA ARG A 4 3.10 4.69 38.95
C ARG A 4 4.37 3.95 39.33
N GLU A 5 5.40 4.07 38.52
CA GLU A 5 6.71 3.47 38.78
C GLU A 5 7.77 4.57 38.94
N VAL A 6 8.77 4.30 39.78
CA VAL A 6 9.88 5.23 40.00
C VAL A 6 11.08 4.74 39.20
N VAL A 7 11.54 5.54 38.26
CA VAL A 7 12.63 5.20 37.33
C VAL A 7 13.76 6.20 37.50
N SER A 8 15.00 5.71 37.45
CA SER A 8 16.21 6.55 37.44
C SER A 8 16.53 6.95 36.00
N VAL A 9 16.61 8.25 35.74
CA VAL A 9 16.86 8.82 34.41
C VAL A 9 18.05 9.78 34.49
N PRO A 10 18.98 9.77 33.52
CA PRO A 10 20.05 10.77 33.45
C PRO A 10 19.46 12.19 33.39
N VAL A 11 20.00 13.12 34.17
CA VAL A 11 19.43 14.48 34.31
C VAL A 11 19.37 15.21 32.97
N GLU A 12 20.33 14.96 32.07
CA GLU A 12 20.37 15.54 30.72
C GLU A 12 19.22 15.09 29.80
N MET A 13 18.55 13.99 30.14
CA MET A 13 17.42 13.45 29.38
C MET A 13 16.06 13.80 30.00
N LEU A 14 16.02 14.62 31.05
CA LEU A 14 14.77 15.05 31.68
C LEU A 14 14.07 16.13 30.84
N PRO A 15 12.79 15.95 30.48
CA PRO A 15 12.00 16.99 29.85
C PRO A 15 11.82 18.21 30.77
N PRO A 16 11.76 19.44 30.22
CA PRO A 16 11.47 20.65 31.00
C PRO A 16 10.11 20.54 31.71
N GLY A 17 10.08 20.79 33.03
CA GLY A 17 8.86 20.80 33.84
C GLY A 17 8.44 19.47 34.45
N MET A 18 9.26 18.41 34.34
CA MET A 18 9.00 17.12 35.01
C MET A 18 9.36 17.18 36.50
N ALA A 19 8.49 16.69 37.38
CA ALA A 19 8.71 16.73 38.82
C ALA A 19 9.69 15.64 39.29
N VAL A 20 10.91 16.04 39.66
CA VAL A 20 11.96 15.14 40.18
C VAL A 20 11.70 14.82 41.64
N ARG A 21 11.81 13.54 42.03
CA ARG A 21 11.60 13.09 43.41
C ARG A 21 12.87 13.12 44.25
N GLN A 22 14.00 12.74 43.67
CA GLN A 22 15.30 12.68 44.32
C GLN A 22 16.40 12.68 43.25
N LEU A 23 17.55 13.30 43.54
CA LEU A 23 18.75 13.27 42.70
C LEU A 23 19.77 12.29 43.31
N SER A 24 20.61 11.68 42.48
CA SER A 24 21.77 10.94 42.94
C SER A 24 22.80 11.88 43.59
N ASP A 25 23.63 11.34 44.49
CA ASP A 25 24.59 12.14 45.28
C ASP A 25 25.64 12.85 44.40
N ASP A 26 25.90 12.34 43.20
CA ASP A 26 26.78 12.90 42.18
C ASP A 26 26.04 13.84 41.18
N GLY A 27 24.72 13.99 41.30
CA GLY A 27 23.89 14.88 40.50
C GLY A 27 23.65 14.45 39.05
N THR A 28 24.10 13.27 38.65
CA THR A 28 24.03 12.80 37.25
C THR A 28 22.70 12.13 36.89
N ALA A 29 21.96 11.61 37.88
CA ALA A 29 20.70 10.91 37.68
C ALA A 29 19.59 11.43 38.61
N ALA A 30 18.35 11.38 38.13
CA ALA A 30 17.15 11.75 38.87
C ALA A 30 16.19 10.56 38.95
N LEU A 31 15.67 10.28 40.14
CA LEU A 31 14.50 9.43 40.30
C LEU A 31 13.23 10.23 40.01
N VAL A 32 12.45 9.74 39.06
CA VAL A 32 11.20 10.35 38.63
C VAL A 32 10.07 9.33 38.66
N VAL A 33 8.86 9.76 39.01
CA VAL A 33 7.67 8.91 38.97
C VAL A 33 7.00 9.04 37.61
N VAL A 34 6.94 7.93 36.87
CA VAL A 34 6.29 7.84 35.56
C VAL A 34 5.05 6.94 35.64
N ASP A 35 3.99 7.32 34.93
CA ASP A 35 2.84 6.44 34.72
C ASP A 35 3.26 5.37 33.68
N ALA A 36 3.45 4.13 34.12
CA ALA A 36 3.89 3.02 33.27
C ALA A 36 2.69 2.20 32.73
N PRO A 37 2.66 1.81 31.45
CA PRO A 37 1.82 0.72 30.97
C PRO A 37 2.30 -0.64 31.55
N PRO A 38 1.44 -1.68 31.60
CA PRO A 38 1.76 -2.95 32.25
C PRO A 38 2.98 -3.64 31.59
N LEU A 39 3.91 -4.09 32.42
CA LEU A 39 5.15 -4.78 32.04
C LEU A 39 4.93 -6.25 31.69
N SER A 40 5.53 -6.67 30.57
CA SER A 40 6.23 -7.96 30.38
C SER A 40 6.90 -7.92 28.98
N ILE A 41 8.16 -7.56 28.74
CA ILE A 41 9.44 -7.54 29.47
C ILE A 41 10.03 -8.94 29.78
N THR A 42 10.97 -9.33 28.90
CA THR A 42 12.36 -9.68 29.24
C THR A 42 12.62 -11.07 29.85
N ARG A 43 12.08 -12.14 29.23
CA ARG A 43 12.54 -13.52 29.45
C ARG A 43 12.99 -14.28 28.19
N LEU A 44 12.51 -13.92 27.00
CA LEU A 44 12.98 -14.53 25.73
C LEU A 44 14.41 -14.12 25.33
N LEU A 45 14.92 -13.01 25.88
CA LEU A 45 16.24 -12.48 25.50
C LEU A 45 17.43 -13.22 26.12
N THR A 46 17.22 -14.10 27.11
CA THR A 46 18.32 -14.81 27.78
C THR A 46 18.49 -16.26 27.30
N GLU A 47 17.43 -16.92 26.82
CA GLU A 47 17.53 -18.31 26.36
C GLU A 47 18.06 -18.42 24.92
N ASP A 48 17.62 -17.56 23.98
CA ASP A 48 18.07 -17.62 22.58
C ASP A 48 19.51 -17.12 22.35
N LEU A 49 20.06 -16.33 23.29
CA LEU A 49 21.48 -15.97 23.28
C LEU A 49 22.38 -17.08 23.88
N LEU A 50 21.82 -18.05 24.60
CA LEU A 50 22.54 -19.15 25.25
C LEU A 50 22.39 -20.50 24.53
N THR A 51 21.33 -20.73 23.75
CA THR A 51 21.15 -21.96 22.96
C THR A 51 21.84 -21.87 21.60
N GLY A 52 23.13 -21.57 21.61
CA GLY A 52 24.02 -22.06 20.56
C GLY A 52 24.26 -23.55 20.79
N TYR A 53 23.83 -24.38 19.84
CA TYR A 53 24.24 -25.78 19.65
C TYR A 53 23.95 -26.79 20.80
N GLY A 54 22.95 -27.65 20.59
CA GLY A 54 22.98 -29.04 21.08
C GLY A 54 21.98 -29.43 22.18
N ASN A 55 21.20 -30.49 21.89
CA ASN A 55 20.46 -31.43 22.76
C ASN A 55 20.13 -31.03 24.22
N SER A 56 18.83 -30.96 24.55
CA SER A 56 18.34 -31.57 25.80
C SER A 56 16.84 -31.90 25.75
N THR A 57 16.38 -32.67 26.74
CA THR A 57 15.36 -33.72 26.67
C THR A 57 13.95 -33.36 27.17
N ALA A 58 12.96 -34.07 26.63
CA ALA A 58 11.49 -33.91 26.71
C ALA A 58 10.77 -33.96 28.08
N ALA A 59 11.43 -33.64 29.20
CA ALA A 59 10.81 -33.68 30.53
C ALA A 59 10.49 -32.29 31.14
N GLU A 60 11.01 -31.20 30.56
CA GLU A 60 10.76 -29.82 31.04
C GLU A 60 9.58 -29.13 30.31
N ASP A 61 9.18 -29.65 29.14
CA ASP A 61 8.10 -29.11 28.31
C ASP A 61 6.71 -29.17 28.98
N SER A 62 6.47 -30.14 29.87
CA SER A 62 5.13 -30.36 30.44
C SER A 62 4.77 -29.42 31.60
N ALA A 63 5.75 -28.78 32.25
CA ALA A 63 5.48 -27.79 33.29
C ALA A 63 5.26 -26.37 32.71
N ALA A 64 5.91 -26.05 31.58
CA ALA A 64 5.76 -24.77 30.88
C ALA A 64 4.40 -24.62 30.18
N ALA A 65 3.86 -25.71 29.62
CA ALA A 65 2.54 -25.71 28.97
C ALA A 65 1.38 -25.41 29.95
N ALA A 66 1.53 -25.78 31.23
CA ALA A 66 0.50 -25.54 32.25
C ALA A 66 0.45 -24.08 32.75
N ALA A 67 1.56 -23.34 32.68
CA ALA A 67 1.61 -21.92 33.03
C ALA A 67 1.19 -20.99 31.88
N ALA A 68 1.29 -21.43 30.63
CA ALA A 68 0.85 -20.69 29.44
C ALA A 68 -0.69 -20.50 29.38
N SER A 69 -1.46 -21.34 30.07
CA SER A 69 -2.93 -21.27 30.07
C SER A 69 -3.51 -20.21 31.01
N ALA A 70 -2.69 -19.53 31.82
CA ALA A 70 -3.19 -18.65 32.88
C ALA A 70 -2.40 -17.35 32.96
N ILE A 71 -2.52 -16.46 31.96
CA ILE A 71 -2.42 -14.99 32.10
C ILE A 71 -2.98 -14.35 30.82
N GLY A 72 -3.91 -13.41 30.99
CA GLY A 72 -4.78 -12.86 29.95
C GLY A 72 -4.05 -12.13 28.82
N GLY A 73 -4.32 -12.56 27.60
CA GLY A 73 -3.87 -11.92 26.37
C GLY A 73 -4.53 -10.57 26.12
N ASP A 74 -3.83 -9.75 25.34
CA ASP A 74 -4.38 -8.58 24.66
C ASP A 74 -5.63 -9.01 23.86
N PRO A 75 -6.77 -8.29 23.89
CA PRO A 75 -8.01 -8.76 23.26
C PRO A 75 -7.92 -9.00 21.74
N TRP A 76 -6.84 -8.53 21.11
CA TRP A 76 -6.58 -8.60 19.67
C TRP A 76 -5.37 -9.46 19.29
N GLY A 77 -4.59 -9.98 20.24
CA GLY A 77 -3.53 -10.96 19.99
C GLY A 77 -2.32 -10.50 19.16
N TYR A 78 -2.11 -9.19 18.95
CA TYR A 78 -0.97 -8.68 18.18
C TYR A 78 0.26 -8.40 19.05
N VAL A 79 1.43 -8.90 18.63
CA VAL A 79 2.73 -8.47 19.18
C VAL A 79 3.17 -7.22 18.42
N GLY A 80 3.44 -6.12 19.14
CA GLY A 80 3.83 -4.85 18.53
C GLY A 80 5.14 -4.91 17.74
N ALA A 81 5.34 -3.97 16.82
CA ALA A 81 6.61 -3.82 16.11
C ALA A 81 7.70 -3.37 17.07
N THR A 82 8.82 -4.08 17.11
CA THR A 82 9.96 -3.84 17.99
C THR A 82 11.19 -3.51 17.16
N LEU A 83 12.03 -2.60 17.67
CA LEU A 83 13.34 -2.30 17.11
C LEU A 83 14.37 -2.28 18.23
N LEU A 84 15.38 -3.14 18.14
CA LEU A 84 16.46 -3.28 19.11
C LEU A 84 17.80 -3.01 18.45
N CYS A 85 18.73 -2.42 19.20
CA CYS A 85 20.14 -2.30 18.83
C CYS A 85 20.95 -3.19 19.77
N GLY A 86 21.83 -4.01 19.23
CA GLY A 86 22.65 -4.94 20.02
C GLY A 86 23.96 -5.27 19.33
N THR A 87 24.75 -6.12 19.97
CA THR A 87 26.00 -6.64 19.42
C THR A 87 25.85 -8.14 19.22
N ASN A 88 26.17 -8.64 18.02
CA ASN A 88 26.11 -10.07 17.74
C ASN A 88 27.27 -10.84 18.41
N HIS A 89 27.23 -12.17 18.30
CA HIS A 89 28.27 -13.07 18.83
C HIS A 89 29.68 -12.82 18.25
N LYS A 90 29.79 -12.07 17.15
CA LYS A 90 31.06 -11.66 16.52
C LYS A 90 31.49 -10.24 16.90
N GLY A 91 30.83 -9.60 17.87
CA GLY A 91 31.16 -8.25 18.31
C GLY A 91 30.72 -7.13 17.35
N ARG A 92 29.82 -7.40 16.39
CA ARG A 92 29.33 -6.40 15.42
C ARG A 92 27.99 -5.82 15.85
N VAL A 93 27.83 -4.52 15.66
CA VAL A 93 26.55 -3.82 15.93
C VAL A 93 25.50 -4.23 14.90
N GLU A 94 24.32 -4.58 15.39
CA GLU A 94 23.16 -4.96 14.59
C GLU A 94 21.89 -4.28 15.10
N TYR A 95 20.98 -4.00 14.17
CA TYR A 95 19.65 -3.46 14.43
C TYR A 95 18.62 -4.49 14.03
N VAL A 96 17.78 -4.93 14.98
CA VAL A 96 16.78 -5.97 14.76
C VAL A 96 15.40 -5.34 14.77
N MET A 97 14.71 -5.37 13.63
CA MET A 97 13.30 -5.00 13.48
C MET A 97 12.45 -6.27 13.47
N GLN A 98 11.47 -6.38 14.34
CA GLN A 98 10.65 -7.60 14.46
C GLN A 98 9.19 -7.29 14.78
N ASN A 99 8.28 -8.06 14.19
CA ASN A 99 6.87 -8.14 14.59
C ASN A 99 6.46 -9.62 14.72
N SER A 100 5.17 -9.93 14.74
CA SER A 100 4.68 -11.33 14.80
C SER A 100 4.86 -12.12 13.49
N LEU A 101 5.26 -11.46 12.39
CA LEU A 101 5.31 -12.04 11.04
C LEU A 101 6.73 -12.22 10.54
N ILE A 102 7.60 -11.22 10.72
CA ILE A 102 8.97 -11.22 10.22
C ILE A 102 9.97 -10.68 11.25
N ARG A 103 11.24 -11.04 11.07
CA ARG A 103 12.40 -10.49 11.76
C ARG A 103 13.44 -10.07 10.71
N ALA A 104 13.71 -8.77 10.62
CA ALA A 104 14.71 -8.18 9.75
C ALA A 104 15.90 -7.67 10.57
N VAL A 105 17.12 -8.05 10.17
CA VAL A 105 18.36 -7.63 10.84
C VAL A 105 19.19 -6.78 9.90
N PHE A 106 19.65 -5.63 10.39
CA PHE A 106 20.50 -4.70 9.67
C PHE A 106 21.85 -4.57 10.34
N ASP A 107 22.91 -4.48 9.55
CA ASP A 107 24.25 -4.22 10.06
C ASP A 107 24.48 -2.73 10.40
N SER A 108 25.67 -2.40 10.89
CA SER A 108 26.08 -1.03 11.20
C SER A 108 26.14 -0.07 10.01
N ALA A 109 26.02 -0.58 8.78
CA ALA A 109 25.96 0.21 7.55
C ALA A 109 24.53 0.34 6.99
N GLY A 110 23.53 -0.25 7.66
CA GLY A 110 22.13 -0.25 7.21
C GLY A 110 21.81 -1.28 6.11
N ARG A 111 22.69 -2.25 5.89
CA ARG A 111 22.46 -3.35 4.94
C ARG A 111 21.66 -4.46 5.61
N LEU A 112 20.73 -5.05 4.87
CA LEU A 112 19.88 -6.14 5.35
C LEU A 112 20.67 -7.45 5.36
N VAL A 113 21.00 -7.98 6.52
CA VAL A 113 21.81 -9.21 6.66
C VAL A 113 20.97 -10.45 6.97
N SER A 114 19.74 -10.29 7.42
CA SER A 114 18.78 -11.38 7.62
C SER A 114 17.36 -10.83 7.44
N LEU A 115 16.52 -11.60 6.76
CA LEU A 115 15.08 -11.39 6.66
C LEU A 115 14.41 -12.74 6.86
N TYR A 116 13.96 -12.97 8.08
CA TYR A 116 13.38 -14.22 8.51
C TYR A 116 11.86 -14.14 8.59
N ASP A 117 11.16 -15.03 7.90
CA ASP A 117 9.72 -15.21 8.05
C ASP A 117 9.43 -16.18 9.20
N ILE A 118 8.70 -15.69 10.20
CA ILE A 118 8.42 -16.42 11.45
C ILE A 118 7.42 -17.54 11.21
N ALA A 119 6.40 -17.31 10.38
CA ALA A 119 5.36 -18.30 10.11
C ALA A 119 5.90 -19.47 9.30
N TRP A 120 6.76 -19.18 8.32
CA TRP A 120 7.35 -20.18 7.42
C TRP A 120 8.71 -20.71 7.88
N ARG A 121 9.24 -20.14 8.96
CA ARG A 121 10.55 -20.49 9.54
C ARG A 121 11.67 -20.46 8.50
N ARG A 122 11.64 -19.47 7.61
CA ARG A 122 12.53 -19.39 6.43
C ARG A 122 13.38 -18.14 6.50
N GLU A 123 14.69 -18.31 6.38
CA GLU A 123 15.64 -17.22 6.13
C GLU A 123 15.69 -16.92 4.63
N LEU A 124 15.70 -15.64 4.27
CA LEU A 124 15.65 -15.20 2.89
C LEU A 124 16.96 -14.57 2.42
N VAL A 125 17.78 -14.04 3.32
CA VAL A 125 19.07 -13.44 2.94
C VAL A 125 20.18 -14.47 3.10
N PRO A 126 21.04 -14.71 2.08
CA PRO A 126 22.17 -15.64 2.22
C PRO A 126 23.22 -15.12 3.22
N ASP A 127 23.78 -16.00 4.07
CA ASP A 127 24.83 -15.66 5.06
C ASP A 127 26.08 -14.98 4.44
N SER A 128 26.35 -15.25 3.16
CA SER A 128 27.50 -14.71 2.43
C SER A 128 27.25 -13.34 1.81
N ALA A 129 26.02 -12.82 1.86
CA ALA A 129 25.60 -11.62 1.17
C ALA A 129 24.74 -10.73 2.07
N ALA A 130 24.39 -9.54 1.57
CA ALA A 130 23.46 -8.63 2.23
C ALA A 130 22.55 -8.01 1.17
N GLY A 131 21.31 -7.73 1.54
CA GLY A 131 20.38 -6.90 0.77
C GLY A 131 20.48 -5.42 1.13
N ASN A 132 19.68 -4.60 0.45
CA ASN A 132 19.73 -3.14 0.58
C ASN A 132 21.14 -2.59 0.29
N VAL A 133 21.82 -3.19 -0.70
CA VAL A 133 23.16 -2.75 -1.12
C VAL A 133 23.02 -1.79 -2.28
N PHE A 134 23.45 -0.55 -2.05
CA PHE A 134 23.49 0.48 -3.09
C PHE A 134 24.74 0.29 -3.97
N MET A 135 24.52 0.21 -5.27
CA MET A 135 25.55 0.01 -6.29
C MET A 135 25.54 1.18 -7.28
N LEU A 136 26.72 1.65 -7.64
CA LEU A 136 26.95 2.64 -8.69
C LEU A 136 27.51 1.92 -9.92
N TYR A 137 26.92 2.20 -11.06
CA TYR A 137 27.33 1.69 -12.36
C TYR A 137 27.66 2.84 -13.30
N GLU A 138 28.69 2.66 -14.14
CA GLU A 138 29.00 3.60 -15.22
C GLU A 138 27.93 3.52 -16.32
N ASP A 139 27.22 4.62 -16.56
CA ASP A 139 26.09 4.73 -17.49
C ASP A 139 26.51 5.55 -18.72
N ILE A 140 27.44 4.99 -19.50
CA ILE A 140 27.95 5.60 -20.74
C ILE A 140 27.56 4.68 -21.91
N PRO A 141 26.43 4.95 -22.60
CA PRO A 141 26.02 4.17 -23.75
C PRO A 141 26.79 4.55 -25.02
N LEU A 142 26.62 3.76 -26.09
CA LEU A 142 27.33 3.96 -27.35
C LEU A 142 26.90 5.22 -28.11
N PHE A 143 25.59 5.48 -28.19
CA PHE A 143 25.04 6.56 -29.02
C PHE A 143 24.11 7.51 -28.26
N TRP A 144 23.12 6.99 -27.52
CA TRP A 144 22.05 7.83 -26.96
C TRP A 144 22.03 7.82 -25.44
N ASP A 145 22.73 8.80 -24.84
CA ASP A 145 22.92 8.95 -23.38
C ASP A 145 21.64 8.74 -22.56
N ALA A 146 20.57 9.52 -22.80
CA ALA A 146 19.32 9.38 -22.05
C ALA A 146 18.43 8.19 -22.45
N TRP A 147 18.62 7.58 -23.62
CA TRP A 147 17.73 6.52 -24.11
C TRP A 147 18.27 5.13 -23.82
N ASP A 148 19.57 4.93 -24.00
CA ASP A 148 20.19 3.62 -23.95
C ASP A 148 20.85 3.37 -22.59
N ILE A 149 20.82 2.12 -22.15
CA ILE A 149 21.70 1.56 -21.13
C ILE A 149 22.33 0.35 -21.81
N GLU A 150 23.65 0.22 -21.72
CA GLU A 150 24.36 -0.86 -22.39
C GLU A 150 24.68 -1.97 -21.42
N VAL A 151 24.52 -3.22 -21.82
CA VAL A 151 24.74 -4.41 -20.95
C VAL A 151 26.10 -4.42 -20.24
N TYR A 152 27.15 -3.89 -20.87
CA TYR A 152 28.50 -3.83 -20.31
C TYR A 152 28.61 -2.90 -19.08
N HIS A 153 27.61 -2.04 -18.81
CA HIS A 153 27.59 -1.24 -17.58
C HIS A 153 27.72 -2.12 -16.34
N LEU A 154 27.17 -3.34 -16.38
CA LEU A 154 27.19 -4.30 -15.28
C LEU A 154 28.61 -4.73 -14.89
N GLU A 155 29.57 -4.68 -15.81
CA GLU A 155 30.98 -5.02 -15.55
C GLU A 155 31.70 -3.96 -14.71
N LYS A 156 31.14 -2.74 -14.64
CA LYS A 156 31.74 -1.57 -13.97
C LYS A 156 30.98 -1.16 -12.71
N GLY A 157 30.29 -2.10 -12.08
CA GLY A 157 29.58 -1.90 -10.82
C GLY A 157 30.53 -1.76 -9.63
N SER A 158 30.23 -0.85 -8.71
CA SER A 158 30.90 -0.76 -7.41
C SER A 158 29.94 -0.38 -6.29
N PRO A 159 30.16 -0.85 -5.04
CA PRO A 159 29.35 -0.41 -3.91
C PRO A 159 29.44 1.11 -3.72
N ALA A 160 28.28 1.75 -3.57
CA ALA A 160 28.20 3.17 -3.26
C ALA A 160 28.90 3.48 -1.93
N GLY A 161 29.50 4.66 -1.81
CA GLY A 161 30.20 5.10 -0.60
C GLY A 161 31.55 4.42 -0.35
N ARG A 162 32.08 3.64 -1.30
CA ARG A 162 33.40 3.01 -1.16
C ARG A 162 34.49 4.06 -0.92
N GLY A 163 35.20 3.92 0.20
CA GLY A 163 36.27 4.86 0.60
C GLY A 163 35.77 6.17 1.22
N LEU A 164 34.47 6.28 1.50
CA LEU A 164 33.86 7.40 2.22
C LEU A 164 33.63 7.03 3.70
N PRO A 165 33.31 8.03 4.56
CA PRO A 165 32.93 7.75 5.93
C PRO A 165 31.78 6.72 6.02
N PRO A 166 31.78 5.86 7.04
CA PRO A 166 30.74 4.85 7.20
C PRO A 166 29.37 5.51 7.37
N PRO A 167 28.28 4.84 6.93
CA PRO A 167 26.92 5.30 7.15
C PRO A 167 26.62 5.52 8.63
N LYS A 168 25.80 6.52 8.92
CA LYS A 168 25.25 6.75 10.25
C LYS A 168 23.88 6.10 10.35
N VAL A 169 23.74 5.14 11.26
CA VAL A 169 22.48 4.44 11.52
C VAL A 169 21.89 4.89 12.86
N THR A 170 20.63 5.28 12.87
CA THR A 170 19.93 5.79 14.07
C THR A 170 18.52 5.19 14.19
N ILE A 171 18.05 4.99 15.41
CA ILE A 171 16.65 4.64 15.66
C ILE A 171 15.83 5.94 15.62
N LEU A 172 14.90 6.04 14.67
CA LEU A 172 14.07 7.24 14.48
C LEU A 172 12.76 7.15 15.26
N GLU A 173 12.16 5.96 15.33
CA GLU A 173 10.86 5.73 15.96
C GLU A 173 10.83 4.34 16.59
N TYR A 174 10.36 4.28 17.83
CA TYR A 174 10.06 3.04 18.55
C TYR A 174 8.66 3.15 19.16
N GLY A 175 7.71 2.36 18.67
CA GLY A 175 6.34 2.36 19.15
C GLY A 175 5.60 1.07 18.81
N PRO A 176 4.49 0.77 19.50
CA PRO A 176 3.82 -0.54 19.37
C PRO A 176 3.25 -0.79 17.97
N VAL A 177 2.91 0.26 17.21
CA VAL A 177 2.31 0.15 15.87
C VAL A 177 3.37 0.07 14.78
N ARG A 178 4.52 0.73 14.97
CA ARG A 178 5.55 0.90 13.95
C ARG A 178 6.90 1.20 14.60
N CYS A 179 7.96 0.67 14.01
CA CYS A 179 9.33 1.07 14.29
C CYS A 179 10.02 1.57 13.02
N ARG A 180 11.00 2.48 13.17
CA ARG A 180 11.72 3.09 12.05
C ARG A 180 13.22 3.23 12.33
N LEU A 181 14.02 2.77 11.38
CA LEU A 181 15.48 2.88 11.36
C LEU A 181 15.88 3.94 10.31
N GLY A 182 16.71 4.90 10.70
CA GLY A 182 17.28 5.91 9.83
C GLY A 182 18.70 5.53 9.43
N VAL A 183 19.03 5.70 8.16
CA VAL A 183 20.37 5.48 7.59
C VAL A 183 20.75 6.72 6.79
N GLU A 184 21.84 7.39 7.16
CA GLU A 184 22.42 8.50 6.41
C GLU A 184 23.78 8.06 5.85
N ALA A 185 23.94 8.11 4.53
CA ALA A 185 25.15 7.66 3.85
C ALA A 185 25.55 8.61 2.71
N GLN A 186 26.86 8.73 2.48
CA GLN A 186 27.39 9.32 1.26
C GLN A 186 27.46 8.25 0.17
N LEU A 187 26.90 8.53 -1.00
CA LEU A 187 26.98 7.65 -2.18
C LEU A 187 28.29 7.92 -2.94
N THR A 188 28.64 9.19 -3.08
CA THR A 188 29.88 9.71 -3.69
C THR A 188 30.32 10.96 -2.90
N GLN A 189 31.30 11.72 -3.42
CA GLN A 189 31.66 13.02 -2.84
C GLN A 189 30.55 14.08 -2.99
N GLY A 190 29.70 13.98 -4.03
CA GLY A 190 28.65 14.97 -4.35
C GLY A 190 27.23 14.51 -4.08
N SER A 191 27.01 13.19 -3.88
CA SER A 191 25.69 12.60 -3.74
C SER A 191 25.54 11.88 -2.41
N SER A 192 24.36 12.00 -1.80
CA SER A 192 24.04 11.44 -0.49
C SER A 192 22.65 10.83 -0.46
N ILE A 193 22.41 9.93 0.50
CA ILE A 193 21.12 9.31 0.73
C ILE A 193 20.77 9.36 2.21
N ARG A 194 19.52 9.73 2.49
CA ARG A 194 18.85 9.47 3.77
C ARG A 194 17.75 8.46 3.52
N GLN A 195 17.88 7.28 4.11
CA GLN A 195 16.90 6.21 4.03
C GLN A 195 16.21 6.01 5.37
N THR A 196 14.89 5.87 5.35
CA THR A 196 14.08 5.47 6.50
C THR A 196 13.46 4.11 6.22
N ILE A 197 13.83 3.12 7.01
CA ILE A 197 13.34 1.74 6.92
C ILE A 197 12.27 1.56 7.99
N SER A 198 11.08 1.09 7.62
CA SER A 198 9.92 1.03 8.51
C SER A 198 9.29 -0.37 8.52
N LEU A 199 8.94 -0.85 9.71
CA LEU A 199 8.16 -2.07 9.92
C LEU A 199 6.94 -1.76 10.77
N THR A 200 5.77 -2.23 10.35
CA THR A 200 4.51 -2.07 11.12
C THR A 200 4.17 -3.35 11.87
N ALA A 201 3.34 -3.26 12.90
CA ALA A 201 2.96 -4.42 13.72
C ALA A 201 2.11 -5.46 12.96
N VAL A 202 1.44 -5.06 11.88
CA VAL A 202 0.38 -5.85 11.22
C VAL A 202 0.74 -6.29 9.80
N SER A 203 1.98 -6.07 9.35
CA SER A 203 2.39 -6.41 7.99
C SER A 203 3.79 -7.01 7.94
N ALA A 204 3.98 -8.04 7.11
CA ALA A 204 5.29 -8.58 6.76
C ALA A 204 6.07 -7.67 5.79
N ARG A 205 5.46 -6.57 5.35
CA ARG A 205 6.08 -5.62 4.41
C ARG A 205 7.09 -4.73 5.12
N LEU A 206 8.31 -4.70 4.59
CA LEU A 206 9.40 -3.84 5.03
C LEU A 206 9.53 -2.66 4.07
N ASP A 207 9.23 -1.46 4.54
CA ASP A 207 9.14 -0.24 3.72
C ASP A 207 10.44 0.56 3.77
N PHE A 208 10.95 0.96 2.61
CA PHE A 208 12.13 1.81 2.45
C PHE A 208 11.74 3.14 1.81
N HIS A 209 11.98 4.23 2.52
CA HIS A 209 11.79 5.59 2.02
C HIS A 209 13.16 6.23 1.84
N CYS A 210 13.51 6.65 0.62
CA CYS A 210 14.80 7.28 0.34
C CYS A 210 14.62 8.74 -0.09
N GLU A 211 15.35 9.63 0.57
CA GLU A 211 15.63 10.99 0.14
C GLU A 211 17.06 11.01 -0.41
N ILE A 212 17.25 11.30 -1.69
CA ILE A 212 18.55 11.25 -2.36
C ILE A 212 18.91 12.63 -2.89
N VAL A 213 20.09 13.13 -2.53
CA VAL A 213 20.72 14.26 -3.22
C VAL A 213 21.63 13.69 -4.29
N TRP A 214 21.34 14.00 -5.55
CA TRP A 214 21.97 13.39 -6.72
C TRP A 214 22.69 14.46 -7.55
N ALA A 215 24.00 14.31 -7.69
CA ALA A 215 24.88 15.22 -8.42
C ALA A 215 25.92 14.45 -9.25
N GLU A 216 25.49 13.34 -9.86
CA GLU A 216 26.38 12.45 -10.63
C GLU A 216 26.46 12.78 -12.12
N ASN A 217 27.43 12.14 -12.78
CA ASN A 217 27.66 12.28 -14.21
C ASN A 217 27.83 10.91 -14.88
N ARG A 218 26.85 10.53 -15.70
CA ARG A 218 26.82 9.25 -16.41
C ARG A 218 27.04 8.07 -15.46
N THR A 219 26.25 8.09 -14.40
CA THR A 219 26.20 7.08 -13.35
C THR A 219 24.75 6.64 -13.16
N ALA A 220 24.56 5.34 -12.96
CA ALA A 220 23.29 4.75 -12.53
C ALA A 220 23.41 4.22 -11.10
N LEU A 221 22.50 4.65 -10.22
CA LEU A 221 22.33 4.12 -8.88
C LEU A 221 21.29 3.00 -8.89
N LYS A 222 21.68 1.84 -8.39
CA LYS A 222 20.79 0.67 -8.23
C LYS A 222 20.85 0.16 -6.80
N VAL A 223 19.79 -0.50 -6.35
CA VAL A 223 19.78 -1.25 -5.08
C VAL A 223 19.61 -2.74 -5.37
N GLU A 224 20.36 -3.56 -4.63
CA GLU A 224 20.41 -5.01 -4.82
C GLU A 224 19.95 -5.79 -3.58
N PHE A 225 19.25 -6.89 -3.84
CA PHE A 225 18.74 -7.84 -2.86
C PHE A 225 19.03 -9.27 -3.33
N PRO A 226 20.04 -9.94 -2.77
CA PRO A 226 20.28 -11.36 -2.99
C PRO A 226 19.37 -12.21 -2.08
N TRP A 227 18.78 -13.26 -2.64
CA TRP A 227 17.82 -14.11 -1.94
C TRP A 227 18.24 -15.57 -1.87
N LEU A 228 17.77 -16.31 -0.86
CA LEU A 228 17.81 -17.78 -0.78
C LEU A 228 16.59 -18.39 -1.49
N LEU A 229 16.46 -18.02 -2.77
CA LEU A 229 15.41 -18.47 -3.68
C LEU A 229 16.06 -18.84 -5.01
N ASP A 230 15.62 -19.96 -5.59
CA ASP A 230 16.06 -20.40 -6.91
C ASP A 230 14.84 -20.60 -7.82
N ALA A 231 14.65 -19.65 -8.75
CA ALA A 231 13.59 -19.71 -9.74
C ALA A 231 14.15 -19.38 -11.13
N PRO A 232 13.74 -20.12 -12.18
CA PRO A 232 14.24 -19.93 -13.54
C PRO A 232 13.73 -18.63 -14.19
N ALA A 233 12.69 -18.02 -13.62
CA ALA A 233 12.09 -16.78 -14.08
C ALA A 233 11.60 -15.94 -12.89
N ALA A 234 11.54 -14.63 -13.11
CA ALA A 234 10.92 -13.66 -12.21
C ALA A 234 9.67 -13.07 -12.88
N SER A 235 8.64 -12.76 -12.09
CA SER A 235 7.39 -12.18 -12.57
C SER A 235 7.40 -10.66 -12.40
N TYR A 236 6.94 -9.93 -13.40
CA TYR A 236 6.95 -8.48 -13.43
C TYR A 236 5.57 -7.93 -13.76
N GLU A 237 5.10 -6.91 -13.05
CA GLU A 237 3.85 -6.23 -13.39
C GLU A 237 3.96 -5.52 -14.74
N VAL A 238 2.94 -5.71 -15.57
CA VAL A 238 2.69 -4.93 -16.79
C VAL A 238 1.29 -4.35 -16.72
N GLN A 239 0.90 -3.57 -17.73
CA GLN A 239 -0.46 -3.03 -17.82
C GLN A 239 -1.49 -4.15 -17.70
N TYR A 240 -2.30 -4.09 -16.64
CA TYR A 240 -3.41 -5.01 -16.38
C TYR A 240 -3.04 -6.51 -16.29
N GLY A 241 -1.79 -6.83 -15.91
CA GLY A 241 -1.35 -8.22 -15.76
C GLY A 241 0.09 -8.36 -15.31
N ALA A 242 0.67 -9.53 -15.57
CA ALA A 242 2.06 -9.83 -15.27
C ALA A 242 2.71 -10.61 -16.42
N VAL A 243 4.04 -10.52 -16.52
CA VAL A 243 4.84 -11.29 -17.47
C VAL A 243 6.03 -11.91 -16.76
N GLU A 244 6.32 -13.16 -17.09
CA GLU A 244 7.53 -13.84 -16.61
C GLU A 244 8.70 -13.54 -17.54
N ARG A 245 9.86 -13.27 -16.94
CA ARG A 245 11.12 -13.11 -17.68
C ARG A 245 12.21 -13.96 -17.03
N PRO A 246 13.06 -14.65 -17.81
CA PRO A 246 14.09 -15.52 -17.25
C PRO A 246 15.06 -14.78 -16.32
N THR A 247 15.58 -15.50 -15.32
CA THR A 247 16.63 -15.02 -14.41
C THR A 247 18.04 -15.35 -14.90
N HIS A 248 18.17 -15.93 -16.10
CA HIS A 248 19.43 -16.39 -16.69
C HIS A 248 19.64 -15.78 -18.08
N THR A 249 20.85 -15.89 -18.63
CA THR A 249 21.20 -15.36 -19.97
C THR A 249 21.56 -16.45 -20.98
N ASN A 250 20.77 -17.54 -21.01
CA ASN A 250 21.07 -18.72 -21.84
C ASN A 250 20.93 -18.46 -23.34
N THR A 251 19.98 -17.62 -23.75
CA THR A 251 19.78 -17.23 -25.15
C THR A 251 20.10 -15.76 -25.38
N SER A 252 20.30 -15.35 -26.64
CA SER A 252 20.48 -13.93 -27.00
C SER A 252 19.29 -13.07 -26.59
N TRP A 253 18.08 -13.64 -26.60
CA TRP A 253 16.87 -12.98 -26.13
C TRP A 253 16.90 -12.72 -24.63
N ASP A 254 17.43 -13.65 -23.85
CA ASP A 254 17.52 -13.52 -22.40
C ASP A 254 18.64 -12.56 -22.02
N TRP A 255 19.77 -12.65 -22.72
CA TRP A 255 20.88 -11.70 -22.61
C TRP A 255 20.46 -10.25 -22.88
N ALA A 256 19.58 -10.04 -23.87
CA ALA A 256 19.03 -8.71 -24.16
C ALA A 256 18.10 -8.16 -23.06
N ARG A 257 17.60 -9.00 -22.14
CA ARG A 257 16.71 -8.62 -21.03
C ARG A 257 17.47 -8.42 -19.71
N PHE A 258 18.67 -7.86 -19.78
CA PHE A 258 19.47 -7.54 -18.59
C PHE A 258 18.81 -6.48 -17.69
N GLU A 259 17.92 -5.67 -18.23
CA GLU A 259 17.04 -4.74 -17.52
C GLU A 259 15.68 -4.70 -18.22
N VAL A 260 14.61 -4.67 -17.42
CA VAL A 260 13.26 -4.88 -17.90
C VAL A 260 12.30 -3.89 -17.24
N CYS A 261 11.28 -3.47 -18.00
CA CYS A 261 10.25 -2.58 -17.47
C CYS A 261 9.27 -3.36 -16.58
N ALA A 262 9.00 -2.84 -15.38
CA ALA A 262 7.90 -3.26 -14.52
C ALA A 262 7.25 -2.04 -13.86
N HIS A 263 5.97 -2.12 -13.50
CA HIS A 263 5.24 -0.95 -13.01
C HIS A 263 5.40 -0.73 -11.50
N LYS A 264 4.71 -1.50 -10.66
CA LYS A 264 4.72 -1.33 -9.19
C LYS A 264 5.39 -2.46 -8.47
N TRP A 265 5.57 -3.62 -9.11
CA TRP A 265 6.17 -4.77 -8.46
C TRP A 265 6.94 -5.67 -9.43
N ALA A 266 7.95 -6.33 -8.88
CA ALA A 266 8.62 -7.50 -9.43
C ALA A 266 8.65 -8.58 -8.35
N ASP A 267 8.63 -9.84 -8.75
CA ASP A 267 8.54 -10.98 -7.85
C ASP A 267 9.51 -12.09 -8.24
N LEU A 268 10.19 -12.63 -7.25
CA LEU A 268 10.96 -13.86 -7.37
C LEU A 268 10.33 -14.91 -6.45
N SER A 269 9.70 -15.91 -7.03
CA SER A 269 9.01 -16.97 -6.28
C SER A 269 9.31 -18.37 -6.81
N GLU A 270 9.50 -19.28 -5.87
CA GLU A 270 9.37 -20.72 -6.06
C GLU A 270 7.89 -21.10 -5.91
N PRO A 271 7.44 -22.30 -6.31
CA PRO A 271 6.04 -22.70 -6.17
C PRO A 271 5.45 -22.57 -4.75
N GLY A 272 6.29 -22.69 -3.72
CA GLY A 272 5.87 -22.65 -2.32
C GLY A 272 6.13 -21.34 -1.56
N TYR A 273 6.95 -20.44 -2.08
CA TYR A 273 7.38 -19.25 -1.35
C TYR A 273 8.05 -18.22 -2.27
N GLY A 274 7.95 -16.93 -1.96
CA GLY A 274 8.60 -15.89 -2.72
C GLY A 274 8.82 -14.58 -1.97
N VAL A 275 9.39 -13.64 -2.70
CA VAL A 275 9.58 -12.26 -2.24
C VAL A 275 9.25 -11.29 -3.36
N ALA A 276 8.35 -10.36 -3.06
CA ALA A 276 7.98 -9.28 -3.95
C ALA A 276 8.75 -7.99 -3.59
N LEU A 277 9.27 -7.33 -4.61
CA LEU A 277 9.86 -6.00 -4.55
C LEU A 277 8.87 -4.99 -5.13
N LEU A 278 8.25 -4.21 -4.25
CA LEU A 278 7.28 -3.16 -4.60
C LEU A 278 7.98 -1.81 -4.77
N ASN A 279 7.47 -0.93 -5.62
CA ASN A 279 7.97 0.43 -5.80
C ASN A 279 6.82 1.42 -6.11
N ASP A 280 7.11 2.72 -6.03
CA ASP A 280 6.13 3.78 -6.36
C ASP A 280 6.46 4.67 -7.56
N CYS A 281 7.69 4.64 -8.07
CA CYS A 281 8.13 5.54 -9.12
C CYS A 281 9.26 4.98 -10.01
N LYS A 282 9.65 3.72 -9.84
CA LYS A 282 10.80 3.10 -10.51
C LYS A 282 10.34 2.03 -11.47
N TYR A 283 10.80 2.13 -12.71
CA TYR A 283 10.35 1.23 -13.77
C TYR A 283 11.44 0.27 -14.27
N GLY A 284 12.71 0.55 -13.96
CA GLY A 284 13.85 -0.31 -14.33
C GLY A 284 14.09 -1.38 -13.29
N HIS A 285 13.79 -2.63 -13.62
CA HIS A 285 14.03 -3.80 -12.77
C HIS A 285 14.98 -4.78 -13.46
N ALA A 286 15.72 -5.55 -12.68
CA ALA A 286 16.50 -6.67 -13.18
C ALA A 286 16.55 -7.78 -12.13
N THR A 287 16.39 -9.03 -12.55
CA THR A 287 16.63 -10.18 -11.68
C THR A 287 17.55 -11.14 -12.40
N TYR A 288 18.72 -11.39 -11.83
CA TYR A 288 19.71 -12.31 -12.40
C TYR A 288 20.13 -13.33 -11.34
N GLY A 289 19.94 -14.61 -11.64
CA GLY A 289 19.93 -15.69 -10.67
C GLY A 289 18.97 -15.35 -9.51
N ASN A 290 19.54 -15.24 -8.32
CA ASN A 290 18.83 -14.93 -7.08
C ASN A 290 18.94 -13.46 -6.65
N VAL A 291 19.53 -12.59 -7.47
CA VAL A 291 19.73 -11.17 -7.15
C VAL A 291 18.67 -10.33 -7.84
N MET A 292 17.75 -9.77 -7.05
CA MET A 292 16.82 -8.75 -7.52
C MET A 292 17.45 -7.36 -7.41
N ARG A 293 17.28 -6.56 -8.46
CA ARG A 293 17.85 -5.22 -8.57
C ARG A 293 16.79 -4.23 -9.04
N LEU A 294 16.80 -3.05 -8.43
CA LEU A 294 15.97 -1.91 -8.80
C LEU A 294 16.85 -0.72 -9.19
N THR A 295 16.65 -0.20 -10.40
CA THR A 295 17.28 1.04 -10.85
C THR A 295 16.59 2.23 -10.19
N LEU A 296 17.33 2.99 -9.38
CA LEU A 296 16.80 4.11 -8.59
C LEU A 296 16.91 5.44 -9.34
N LEU A 297 18.11 5.78 -9.81
CA LEU A 297 18.40 7.03 -10.50
C LEU A 297 19.45 6.79 -11.58
N ARG A 298 19.38 7.60 -12.64
CA ARG A 298 20.41 7.71 -13.67
C ARG A 298 20.92 9.15 -13.72
N SER A 299 21.95 9.41 -14.50
CA SER A 299 22.47 10.78 -14.70
C SER A 299 23.00 11.00 -16.11
N PRO A 300 22.19 10.72 -17.16
CA PRO A 300 22.59 10.97 -18.53
C PRO A 300 22.82 12.47 -18.76
N LYS A 301 23.66 12.83 -19.74
CA LYS A 301 24.02 14.23 -20.04
C LYS A 301 23.59 14.74 -21.40
N ALA A 302 22.91 13.92 -22.19
CA ALA A 302 22.27 14.31 -23.43
C ALA A 302 20.86 13.69 -23.51
N PRO A 303 19.82 14.46 -23.86
CA PRO A 303 19.87 15.81 -24.41
C PRO A 303 19.98 16.90 -23.33
N ASP A 304 19.62 16.61 -22.08
CA ASP A 304 19.71 17.53 -20.95
C ASP A 304 20.93 17.21 -20.07
N ARG A 305 21.75 18.22 -19.80
CA ARG A 305 22.97 18.13 -18.99
C ARG A 305 22.67 17.99 -17.50
N LEU A 306 21.49 18.42 -17.06
CA LEU A 306 21.07 18.43 -15.67
C LEU A 306 20.01 17.37 -15.36
N THR A 307 19.81 16.40 -16.26
CA THR A 307 18.86 15.30 -16.08
C THR A 307 19.04 14.66 -14.70
N ASP A 308 17.93 14.60 -13.96
CA ASP A 308 17.82 14.05 -12.60
C ASP A 308 18.79 14.65 -11.56
N MET A 309 19.44 15.79 -11.81
CA MET A 309 20.25 16.44 -10.79
C MET A 309 19.35 17.11 -9.73
N GLY A 310 19.69 16.93 -8.45
CA GLY A 310 18.96 17.55 -7.34
C GLY A 310 18.42 16.53 -6.34
N THR A 311 17.30 16.85 -5.70
CA THR A 311 16.72 16.04 -4.62
C THR A 311 15.59 15.17 -5.12
N HIS A 312 15.65 13.88 -4.80
CA HIS A 312 14.65 12.88 -5.15
C HIS A 312 14.06 12.24 -3.91
N VAL A 313 12.77 11.94 -3.97
CA VAL A 313 12.07 11.12 -2.97
C VAL A 313 11.48 9.92 -3.67
N LEU A 314 11.83 8.73 -3.19
CA LEU A 314 11.35 7.47 -3.75
C LEU A 314 11.06 6.47 -2.64
N ARG A 315 10.18 5.51 -2.92
CA ARG A 315 9.91 4.41 -1.99
C ARG A 315 9.93 3.07 -2.71
N TYR A 316 10.42 2.07 -2.01
CA TYR A 316 10.26 0.67 -2.39
C TYR A 316 10.04 -0.17 -1.13
N ALA A 317 9.56 -1.40 -1.30
CA ALA A 317 9.27 -2.27 -0.18
C ALA A 317 9.55 -3.73 -0.52
N LEU A 318 9.88 -4.50 0.50
CA LEU A 318 10.03 -5.95 0.40
C LEU A 318 8.82 -6.61 1.06
N LEU A 319 8.24 -7.59 0.38
CA LEU A 319 7.13 -8.38 0.90
C LEU A 319 7.44 -9.87 0.72
N PRO A 320 7.95 -10.53 1.76
CA PRO A 320 7.94 -11.99 1.83
C PRO A 320 6.52 -12.50 1.77
N HIS A 321 6.30 -13.60 1.04
CA HIS A 321 4.98 -14.21 0.98
C HIS A 321 5.04 -15.73 0.77
N ALA A 322 3.98 -16.39 1.23
CA ALA A 322 3.71 -17.79 0.92
C ALA A 322 3.34 -17.97 -0.55
N LEU A 323 3.60 -19.16 -1.09
CA LEU A 323 3.20 -19.56 -2.45
C LEU A 323 3.76 -18.59 -3.51
N GLY A 324 3.23 -18.63 -4.73
CA GLY A 324 3.56 -17.68 -5.79
C GLY A 324 2.85 -16.32 -5.66
N TRP A 325 3.35 -15.32 -6.39
CA TRP A 325 2.84 -13.93 -6.36
C TRP A 325 1.32 -13.80 -6.52
N ALA A 326 0.73 -14.66 -7.36
CA ALA A 326 -0.70 -14.61 -7.64
C ALA A 326 -1.54 -15.05 -6.43
N ALA A 327 -1.13 -16.14 -5.79
CA ALA A 327 -1.77 -16.65 -4.58
C ALA A 327 -1.60 -15.69 -3.40
N ALA A 328 -0.44 -15.03 -3.32
CA ALA A 328 -0.11 -14.04 -2.31
C ALA A 328 -0.79 -12.67 -2.51
N GLY A 329 -1.47 -12.43 -3.63
CA GLY A 329 -2.12 -11.15 -3.90
C GLY A 329 -1.12 -9.99 -4.08
N VAL A 330 0.08 -10.26 -4.57
CA VAL A 330 1.11 -9.23 -4.82
C VAL A 330 0.59 -8.06 -5.67
N PRO A 331 -0.24 -8.25 -6.72
CA PRO A 331 -0.83 -7.14 -7.46
C PRO A 331 -1.63 -6.17 -6.59
N ALA A 332 -2.41 -6.69 -5.63
CA ALA A 332 -3.17 -5.86 -4.69
C ALA A 332 -2.25 -5.12 -3.72
N HIS A 333 -1.17 -5.76 -3.25
CA HIS A 333 -0.16 -5.12 -2.42
C HIS A 333 0.58 -3.99 -3.16
N GLY A 334 0.94 -4.22 -4.43
CA GLY A 334 1.56 -3.20 -5.29
C GLY A 334 0.65 -1.99 -5.51
N TRP A 335 -0.65 -2.23 -5.76
CA TRP A 335 -1.64 -1.15 -5.88
C TRP A 335 -1.82 -0.39 -4.55
N ALA A 336 -1.98 -1.10 -3.43
CA ALA A 336 -2.14 -0.50 -2.10
C ALA A 336 -0.90 0.31 -1.66
N PHE A 337 0.31 -0.11 -2.04
CA PHE A 337 1.54 0.66 -1.79
C PHE A 337 1.53 2.03 -2.50
N ASN A 338 0.89 2.07 -3.67
CA ASN A 338 0.76 3.26 -4.51
C ASN A 338 -0.50 4.09 -4.22
N ALA A 339 -1.39 3.62 -3.34
CA ALA A 339 -2.62 4.29 -2.96
C ALA A 339 -2.57 4.77 -1.49
N PRO A 340 -1.98 5.94 -1.21
CA PRO A 340 -1.86 6.43 0.16
C PRO A 340 -3.24 6.69 0.78
N LEU A 341 -3.38 6.36 2.06
CA LEU A 341 -4.59 6.65 2.84
C LEU A 341 -4.85 8.17 2.86
N ARG A 342 -6.06 8.57 2.46
CA ARG A 342 -6.51 9.95 2.51
C ARG A 342 -7.43 10.14 3.72
N VAL A 343 -7.09 11.09 4.58
CA VAL A 343 -7.93 11.46 5.71
C VAL A 343 -8.88 12.57 5.28
N ILE A 344 -10.18 12.29 5.31
CA ILE A 344 -11.22 13.26 4.98
C ILE A 344 -11.97 13.60 6.26
N ARG A 345 -12.15 14.90 6.53
CA ARG A 345 -13.09 15.35 7.55
C ARG A 345 -14.47 15.39 6.92
N PRO A 346 -15.48 14.71 7.48
CA PRO A 346 -16.82 14.79 6.94
C PRO A 346 -17.29 16.26 6.98
N PRO A 347 -18.06 16.71 5.97
CA PRO A 347 -18.72 18.00 6.07
C PRO A 347 -19.59 18.01 7.34
N PRO A 348 -19.73 19.16 8.03
CA PRO A 348 -20.61 19.24 9.18
C PRO A 348 -21.99 18.76 8.75
N GLN A 349 -22.48 17.69 9.38
CA GLN A 349 -23.85 17.24 9.16
C GLN A 349 -24.75 18.45 9.40
N ARG A 350 -25.40 18.96 8.36
CA ARG A 350 -26.60 19.80 8.57
C ARG A 350 -27.50 18.91 9.39
N GLN A 351 -27.64 19.22 10.68
CA GLN A 351 -28.76 18.73 11.46
C GLN A 351 -29.97 19.00 10.56
N GLN A 352 -30.60 17.93 10.07
CA GLN A 352 -31.89 18.06 9.45
C GLN A 352 -32.76 18.64 10.56
N THR A 353 -32.94 19.96 10.55
CA THR A 353 -33.99 20.57 11.34
C THR A 353 -35.23 19.80 10.93
N PRO A 354 -35.91 19.10 11.85
CA PRO A 354 -37.15 18.44 11.49
C PRO A 354 -38.01 19.47 10.78
N PRO A 355 -38.61 19.14 9.62
CA PRO A 355 -39.37 20.11 8.86
C PRO A 355 -40.34 20.79 9.82
N ALA A 356 -40.31 22.13 9.85
CA ALA A 356 -41.12 22.94 10.77
C ALA A 356 -42.64 22.67 10.64
N ALA A 357 -43.06 21.86 9.68
CA ALA A 357 -44.42 21.35 9.52
C ALA A 357 -44.85 20.30 10.58
N ALA A 358 -43.96 19.78 11.44
CA ALA A 358 -44.35 18.80 12.46
C ALA A 358 -44.99 19.40 13.73
N VAL A 359 -45.10 20.73 13.86
CA VAL A 359 -45.73 21.38 15.05
C VAL A 359 -47.08 22.07 14.72
N ALA A 360 -47.54 22.04 13.47
CA ALA A 360 -48.83 22.65 13.11
C ALA A 360 -49.75 21.68 12.37
N ALA A 361 -50.16 20.59 13.03
CA ALA A 361 -51.34 19.81 12.63
C ALA A 361 -51.90 19.02 13.82
N ALA A 362 -52.26 19.73 14.89
CA ALA A 362 -53.21 19.25 15.89
C ALA A 362 -54.57 19.92 15.65
N ALA A 363 -55.13 19.77 14.45
CA ALA A 363 -56.51 20.14 14.16
C ALA A 363 -57.05 19.38 12.93
N ALA A 364 -57.97 18.44 13.21
CA ALA A 364 -59.08 17.96 12.38
C ALA A 364 -58.81 17.08 11.12
N GLY A 365 -59.40 15.86 11.15
CA GLY A 365 -59.86 15.11 9.96
C GLY A 365 -59.41 13.64 9.87
N PRO A 366 -60.32 12.65 9.78
CA PRO A 366 -59.96 11.24 9.55
C PRO A 366 -59.79 11.00 8.04
N GLY A 367 -58.57 10.72 7.58
CA GLY A 367 -58.37 10.30 6.18
C GLY A 367 -57.03 10.61 5.51
N ILE A 368 -55.91 10.69 6.25
CA ILE A 368 -54.58 10.83 5.62
C ILE A 368 -53.78 9.55 5.86
N THR A 369 -53.63 8.73 4.82
CA THR A 369 -52.68 7.62 4.79
C THR A 369 -51.28 8.21 4.83
N ARG A 370 -50.60 8.11 5.97
CA ARG A 370 -49.18 8.50 6.10
C ARG A 370 -48.32 7.49 5.33
N THR A 371 -47.93 7.83 4.11
CA THR A 371 -46.80 7.15 3.48
C THR A 371 -45.54 7.59 4.22
N ARG A 372 -45.01 6.74 5.10
CA ARG A 372 -43.62 6.91 5.56
C ARG A 372 -42.76 6.78 4.31
N VAL A 373 -42.24 7.88 3.80
CA VAL A 373 -41.04 7.84 2.99
C VAL A 373 -39.97 7.32 3.95
N ALA A 374 -39.64 6.04 3.84
CA ALA A 374 -38.48 5.51 4.53
C ALA A 374 -37.31 6.40 4.10
N ALA A 375 -36.67 7.07 5.06
CA ALA A 375 -35.42 7.76 4.78
C ALA A 375 -34.53 6.72 4.09
N GLY A 376 -34.07 7.03 2.87
CA GLY A 376 -33.09 6.19 2.21
C GLY A 376 -31.93 5.94 3.17
N PRO A 377 -31.26 4.78 3.09
CA PRO A 377 -30.12 4.48 3.93
C PRO A 377 -29.14 5.66 3.84
N ALA A 378 -28.82 6.24 4.99
CA ALA A 378 -27.92 7.38 5.04
C ALA A 378 -26.54 6.95 4.53
N TYR A 379 -25.84 7.85 3.85
CA TYR A 379 -24.44 7.65 3.49
C TYR A 379 -23.63 7.27 4.74
N ASP A 380 -23.07 6.07 4.74
CA ASP A 380 -22.19 5.56 5.79
C ASP A 380 -20.74 5.62 5.29
N PRO A 381 -19.92 6.58 5.78
CA PRO A 381 -18.53 6.71 5.37
C PRO A 381 -17.64 5.55 5.83
N THR A 382 -18.14 4.69 6.73
CA THR A 382 -17.38 3.53 7.23
C THR A 382 -17.52 2.32 6.31
N GLN A 383 -18.47 2.33 5.37
CA GLN A 383 -18.65 1.26 4.39
C GLN A 383 -17.91 1.56 3.09
N PRO A 384 -17.20 0.57 2.51
CA PRO A 384 -16.55 0.75 1.23
C PRO A 384 -17.60 1.00 0.13
N MET A 385 -17.31 1.94 -0.77
CA MET A 385 -18.18 2.26 -1.90
C MET A 385 -18.33 1.08 -2.86
N PHE A 386 -17.25 0.34 -3.12
CA PHE A 386 -17.27 -0.88 -3.90
C PHE A 386 -16.47 -1.97 -3.18
N CYS A 387 -16.99 -3.18 -3.20
CA CYS A 387 -16.32 -4.38 -2.69
C CYS A 387 -16.39 -5.48 -3.74
N ILE A 388 -15.25 -6.13 -4.01
CA ILE A 388 -15.15 -7.21 -4.98
C ILE A 388 -14.75 -8.48 -4.23
N THR A 389 -15.52 -9.54 -4.42
CA THR A 389 -15.28 -10.85 -3.79
C THR A 389 -15.36 -11.95 -4.85
N SER A 390 -14.77 -13.11 -4.59
CA SER A 390 -14.97 -14.28 -5.46
C SER A 390 -16.38 -14.84 -5.27
N ALA A 391 -17.10 -15.09 -6.36
CA ALA A 391 -18.43 -15.71 -6.35
C ALA A 391 -18.50 -17.05 -7.12
N GLY A 392 -17.39 -17.49 -7.68
CA GLY A 392 -17.28 -18.77 -8.39
C GLY A 392 -15.88 -19.37 -8.28
N PRO A 393 -15.64 -20.54 -8.90
CA PRO A 393 -14.34 -21.19 -8.84
C PRO A 393 -13.32 -20.33 -9.60
N ASN A 394 -12.32 -19.84 -8.88
CA ASN A 394 -11.06 -19.37 -9.46
C ASN A 394 -10.06 -20.53 -9.34
N PRO A 395 -9.52 -21.08 -10.45
CA PRO A 395 -8.65 -22.25 -10.40
C PRO A 395 -7.38 -22.03 -9.56
N LEU A 396 -6.90 -20.78 -9.42
CA LEU A 396 -5.75 -20.45 -8.57
C LEU A 396 -6.10 -20.50 -7.08
N PHE A 397 -7.33 -20.18 -6.70
CA PHE A 397 -7.77 -20.12 -5.30
C PHE A 397 -8.59 -21.33 -4.87
N ALA A 398 -9.07 -22.14 -5.81
CA ALA A 398 -9.87 -23.34 -5.55
C ALA A 398 -9.07 -24.48 -4.90
N ALA A 399 -7.73 -24.48 -5.05
CA ALA A 399 -6.86 -25.56 -4.59
C ALA A 399 -6.04 -25.23 -3.32
N ALA A 400 -6.02 -23.98 -2.84
CA ALA A 400 -4.94 -23.51 -1.94
C ALA A 400 -5.33 -23.08 -0.51
N ALA A 401 -6.60 -22.83 -0.16
CA ALA A 401 -7.02 -22.57 1.23
C ALA A 401 -8.55 -22.57 1.36
N PRO A 402 -9.13 -22.85 2.55
CA PRO A 402 -10.55 -22.64 2.78
C PRO A 402 -10.91 -21.15 2.56
N PRO A 403 -12.13 -20.85 2.09
CA PRO A 403 -12.58 -19.49 1.81
C PRO A 403 -12.70 -18.69 3.12
N GLY A 404 -11.58 -18.11 3.55
CA GLY A 404 -11.52 -17.15 4.63
C GLY A 404 -11.51 -15.70 4.08
N PRO A 405 -11.70 -14.69 4.94
CA PRO A 405 -11.70 -13.27 4.59
C PRO A 405 -10.37 -12.71 4.06
N LEU A 406 -9.35 -13.56 3.85
CA LEU A 406 -7.98 -13.20 3.45
C LEU A 406 -7.63 -13.65 2.01
N SER A 407 -8.58 -14.19 1.25
CA SER A 407 -8.33 -14.49 -0.18
C SER A 407 -8.07 -13.18 -0.94
N PRO A 408 -7.04 -13.12 -1.81
CA PRO A 408 -6.81 -11.94 -2.62
C PRO A 408 -8.03 -11.67 -3.54
N PRO A 409 -8.27 -10.39 -3.87
CA PRO A 409 -9.41 -10.03 -4.69
C PRO A 409 -9.28 -10.62 -6.09
N PRO A 410 -10.37 -11.17 -6.67
CA PRO A 410 -10.31 -11.79 -7.99
C PRO A 410 -10.15 -10.77 -9.13
N LEU A 411 -10.61 -9.53 -8.91
CA LEU A 411 -10.46 -8.40 -9.82
C LEU A 411 -9.97 -7.18 -9.04
N ILE A 412 -9.13 -6.36 -9.67
CA ILE A 412 -8.72 -5.06 -9.13
C ILE A 412 -9.58 -3.97 -9.78
N LEU A 413 -10.18 -3.11 -8.97
CA LEU A 413 -10.85 -1.88 -9.42
C LEU A 413 -9.79 -0.81 -9.63
N ASP A 414 -9.51 -0.50 -10.90
CA ASP A 414 -8.47 0.43 -11.31
C ASP A 414 -8.96 1.87 -11.29
N THR A 415 -10.10 2.12 -11.94
CA THR A 415 -10.62 3.48 -12.14
C THR A 415 -12.12 3.54 -11.86
N ILE A 416 -12.53 4.62 -11.20
CA ILE A 416 -13.92 5.05 -11.06
C ILE A 416 -14.04 6.42 -11.73
N LYS A 417 -14.76 6.51 -12.84
CA LYS A 417 -15.09 7.79 -13.49
C LYS A 417 -16.47 8.22 -12.99
N LEU A 418 -16.52 9.40 -12.38
CA LEU A 418 -17.77 10.05 -12.03
C LEU A 418 -18.43 10.61 -13.30
N PRO A 419 -19.77 10.69 -13.36
CA PRO A 419 -20.45 11.34 -14.47
C PRO A 419 -19.90 12.76 -14.63
N GLU A 420 -19.50 13.12 -15.85
CA GLU A 420 -19.07 14.47 -16.15
C GLU A 420 -20.25 15.42 -15.88
N PRO A 421 -20.05 16.54 -15.15
CA PRO A 421 -21.07 17.56 -15.10
C PRO A 421 -21.30 18.04 -16.54
N PRO A 422 -22.55 18.30 -16.95
CA PRO A 422 -22.81 18.78 -18.30
C PRO A 422 -21.95 20.01 -18.56
N LEU A 423 -21.22 20.00 -19.69
CA LEU A 423 -20.43 21.13 -20.17
C LEU A 423 -21.35 22.35 -20.25
N GLN A 424 -21.26 23.25 -19.27
CA GLN A 424 -21.97 24.52 -19.35
C GLN A 424 -21.35 25.30 -20.49
N THR A 425 -22.04 25.35 -21.62
CA THR A 425 -21.66 26.22 -22.74
C THR A 425 -21.84 27.65 -22.27
N LEU A 426 -20.77 28.27 -21.79
CA LEU A 426 -20.76 29.69 -21.49
C LEU A 426 -21.02 30.44 -22.80
N THR A 427 -22.27 30.89 -22.98
CA THR A 427 -22.61 31.80 -24.06
C THR A 427 -21.69 33.02 -23.98
N LYS A 428 -21.22 33.52 -25.14
CA LYS A 428 -20.18 34.55 -25.34
C LYS A 428 -20.30 35.86 -24.52
N LYS A 429 -21.35 36.04 -23.71
CA LYS A 429 -21.54 37.23 -22.85
C LYS A 429 -20.72 37.24 -21.55
N HIS A 430 -20.10 36.13 -21.14
CA HIS A 430 -19.36 36.04 -19.86
C HIS A 430 -17.93 35.50 -20.02
N MET A 431 -17.18 35.97 -21.02
CA MET A 431 -15.72 35.86 -20.98
C MET A 431 -15.16 36.93 -20.05
N GLN A 432 -15.22 36.68 -18.74
CA GLN A 432 -14.23 37.21 -17.81
C GLN A 432 -13.49 36.00 -17.22
N THR A 433 -12.17 36.07 -17.31
CA THR A 433 -11.19 35.05 -16.91
C THR A 433 -11.58 34.37 -15.60
N PRO A 434 -11.64 33.02 -15.53
CA PRO A 434 -11.96 32.36 -14.27
C PRO A 434 -10.78 32.54 -13.30
N VAL A 435 -10.93 33.45 -12.35
CA VAL A 435 -10.16 33.43 -11.11
C VAL A 435 -10.80 32.35 -10.23
N CYS A 436 -10.01 31.35 -9.84
CA CYS A 436 -10.45 30.31 -8.92
C CYS A 436 -10.70 30.94 -7.54
N THR A 437 -11.94 31.31 -7.25
CA THR A 437 -12.36 31.82 -5.93
C THR A 437 -13.14 30.73 -5.20
N THR A 438 -12.81 30.54 -3.92
CA THR A 438 -13.31 29.47 -3.04
C THR A 438 -14.68 29.76 -2.42
N GLN A 439 -15.56 30.51 -3.10
CA GLN A 439 -16.91 30.78 -2.60
C GLN A 439 -17.97 30.35 -3.63
N PRO A 440 -19.05 29.67 -3.20
CA PRO A 440 -20.14 29.32 -4.09
C PRO A 440 -20.90 30.59 -4.52
N PRO A 441 -21.33 30.69 -5.79
CA PRO A 441 -22.05 31.86 -6.27
C PRO A 441 -23.43 31.94 -5.62
N GLN A 442 -23.82 33.14 -5.18
CA GLN A 442 -25.19 33.42 -4.74
C GLN A 442 -26.05 33.72 -5.96
N LEU A 443 -27.11 32.93 -6.16
CA LEU A 443 -28.13 33.19 -7.20
C LEU A 443 -29.01 34.39 -6.79
N PRO A 444 -29.30 35.33 -7.70
CA PRO A 444 -30.30 36.36 -7.46
C PRO A 444 -31.72 35.75 -7.49
N PRO A 445 -32.70 36.34 -6.77
CA PRO A 445 -34.07 35.85 -6.77
C PRO A 445 -34.72 36.02 -8.16
N PRO A 446 -35.64 35.12 -8.57
CA PRO A 446 -36.25 35.17 -9.90
C PRO A 446 -37.21 36.36 -10.01
N GLY A 447 -37.00 37.19 -11.05
CA GLY A 447 -37.96 38.22 -11.46
C GLY A 447 -39.16 37.60 -12.20
N PRO A 448 -40.34 38.25 -12.19
CA PRO A 448 -41.51 37.74 -12.86
C PRO A 448 -41.40 37.99 -14.37
N ASN A 449 -41.80 37.01 -15.17
CA ASN A 449 -41.88 37.02 -16.64
C ASN A 449 -40.56 36.80 -17.40
N ALA A 450 -40.22 35.53 -17.60
CA ALA A 450 -39.60 35.07 -18.83
C ALA A 450 -40.31 33.78 -19.27
N ALA A 451 -41.07 33.87 -20.37
CA ALA A 451 -41.76 32.74 -20.97
C ALA A 451 -40.74 31.76 -21.55
N LEU A 452 -40.85 30.49 -21.16
CA LEU A 452 -40.07 29.36 -21.68
C LEU A 452 -40.75 28.83 -22.94
N SER A 453 -40.03 28.85 -24.06
CA SER A 453 -40.32 28.03 -25.24
C SER A 453 -40.06 26.55 -24.88
N PRO A 454 -40.84 25.59 -25.39
CA PRO A 454 -40.55 24.18 -25.16
C PRO A 454 -39.31 23.80 -25.98
N LEU A 455 -38.17 23.62 -25.32
CA LEU A 455 -37.09 22.82 -25.88
C LEU A 455 -37.60 21.37 -25.94
N GLU A 456 -37.29 20.72 -27.05
CA GLU A 456 -37.53 19.31 -27.30
C GLU A 456 -37.07 18.46 -26.10
N ASP A 457 -37.86 17.45 -25.75
CA ASP A 457 -37.61 16.47 -24.70
C ASP A 457 -36.30 15.70 -24.97
N GLU A 458 -35.15 16.29 -24.66
CA GLU A 458 -33.98 15.53 -24.27
C GLU A 458 -34.13 15.21 -22.79
N THR A 459 -34.54 13.97 -22.50
CA THR A 459 -34.36 13.38 -21.16
C THR A 459 -32.94 13.67 -20.69
N PRO A 460 -32.74 14.40 -19.58
CA PRO A 460 -31.40 14.68 -19.09
C PRO A 460 -30.71 13.35 -18.81
N ALA A 461 -29.62 13.08 -19.53
CA ALA A 461 -28.88 11.82 -19.44
C ALA A 461 -28.66 11.44 -17.98
N ALA A 462 -29.18 10.28 -17.57
CA ALA A 462 -28.94 9.72 -16.25
C ALA A 462 -27.42 9.60 -16.03
N GLY A 463 -26.90 10.18 -14.95
CA GLY A 463 -25.47 10.10 -14.65
C GLY A 463 -25.05 8.64 -14.49
N ALA A 464 -24.08 8.20 -15.30
CA ALA A 464 -23.50 6.87 -15.20
C ALA A 464 -22.12 6.93 -14.53
N LEU A 465 -21.85 6.00 -13.62
CA LEU A 465 -20.51 5.73 -13.11
C LEU A 465 -19.82 4.72 -14.01
N VAL A 466 -18.61 5.01 -14.45
CA VAL A 466 -17.80 4.04 -15.21
C VAL A 466 -16.78 3.40 -14.28
N LEU A 467 -16.79 2.08 -14.20
CA LEU A 467 -15.85 1.28 -13.43
C LEU A 467 -14.95 0.50 -14.39
N ARG A 468 -13.64 0.60 -14.21
CA ARG A 468 -12.66 -0.24 -14.93
C ARG A 468 -12.05 -1.26 -13.97
N LEU A 469 -12.27 -2.52 -14.28
CA LEU A 469 -11.83 -3.69 -13.54
C LEU A 469 -10.84 -4.47 -14.39
N TYR A 470 -9.91 -5.19 -13.77
CA TYR A 470 -9.08 -6.15 -14.48
C TYR A 470 -8.72 -7.36 -13.63
N GLU A 471 -8.46 -8.47 -14.31
CA GLU A 471 -7.97 -9.72 -13.73
C GLU A 471 -6.44 -9.76 -13.86
N PRO A 472 -5.66 -9.71 -12.76
CA PRO A 472 -4.20 -9.59 -12.87
C PRO A 472 -3.45 -10.92 -12.85
N HIS A 473 -4.11 -12.06 -12.64
CA HIS A 473 -3.46 -13.34 -12.32
C HIS A 473 -3.44 -14.35 -13.46
N GLY A 474 -4.06 -14.05 -14.61
CA GLY A 474 -4.24 -15.00 -15.70
C GLY A 474 -5.33 -16.06 -15.42
N ALA A 475 -6.24 -15.79 -14.48
CA ALA A 475 -7.26 -16.73 -14.03
C ALA A 475 -8.61 -16.58 -14.75
N ARG A 476 -9.48 -17.58 -14.58
CA ARG A 476 -10.90 -17.55 -14.99
C ARG A 476 -11.79 -17.66 -13.76
N GLY A 477 -12.94 -17.01 -13.78
CA GLY A 477 -13.88 -17.10 -12.67
C GLY A 477 -15.00 -16.08 -12.74
N ILE A 478 -15.68 -15.91 -11.61
CA ILE A 478 -16.77 -14.97 -11.44
C ILE A 478 -16.47 -14.11 -10.22
N GLY A 479 -16.30 -12.82 -10.42
CA GLY A 479 -16.14 -11.83 -9.34
C GLY A 479 -17.49 -11.19 -9.04
N ARG A 480 -17.84 -11.05 -7.77
CA ARG A 480 -19.05 -10.34 -7.35
C ARG A 480 -18.70 -8.93 -6.91
N LEU A 481 -19.20 -7.96 -7.67
CA LEU A 481 -19.12 -6.54 -7.35
C LEU A 481 -20.33 -6.17 -6.48
N ARG A 482 -20.07 -5.54 -5.34
CA ARG A 482 -21.08 -5.05 -4.40
C ARG A 482 -20.90 -3.56 -4.15
N TRP A 483 -22.01 -2.86 -3.93
CA TRP A 483 -22.04 -1.45 -3.53
C TRP A 483 -23.12 -1.21 -2.47
N PRO A 484 -22.98 -0.15 -1.65
CA PRO A 484 -23.90 0.09 -0.54
C PRO A 484 -25.29 0.51 -1.02
N SER A 485 -26.29 0.28 -0.17
CA SER A 485 -27.71 0.53 -0.47
C SER A 485 -28.08 1.99 -0.73
N TRP A 486 -27.24 2.94 -0.34
CA TRP A 486 -27.42 4.36 -0.65
C TRP A 486 -27.04 4.70 -2.10
N LEU A 487 -26.23 3.88 -2.78
CA LEU A 487 -25.91 4.05 -4.19
C LEU A 487 -26.99 3.36 -5.04
N ARG A 488 -27.96 4.14 -5.51
CA ARG A 488 -29.10 3.67 -6.30
C ARG A 488 -28.71 3.45 -7.76
N VAL A 489 -28.46 2.20 -8.12
CA VAL A 489 -28.10 1.78 -9.48
C VAL A 489 -29.31 1.12 -10.13
N SER A 490 -29.81 1.71 -11.22
CA SER A 490 -30.97 1.21 -11.98
C SER A 490 -30.64 -0.05 -12.77
N HIS A 491 -29.55 -0.01 -13.54
CA HIS A 491 -29.06 -1.12 -14.36
C HIS A 491 -27.56 -0.96 -14.62
N VAL A 492 -26.92 -2.04 -15.05
CA VAL A 492 -25.49 -2.08 -15.39
C VAL A 492 -25.31 -2.61 -16.81
N LYS A 493 -24.45 -1.92 -17.57
CA LYS A 493 -24.01 -2.37 -18.91
C LYS A 493 -22.51 -2.56 -18.95
N THR A 494 -22.04 -3.54 -19.70
CA THR A 494 -20.64 -3.61 -20.12
C THR A 494 -20.41 -2.64 -21.27
N CYS A 495 -19.22 -2.05 -21.31
CA CYS A 495 -18.82 -1.15 -22.39
C CYS A 495 -17.37 -1.39 -22.78
N ASN A 496 -16.96 -0.85 -23.94
CA ASN A 496 -15.58 -0.88 -24.37
C ASN A 496 -14.71 0.13 -23.57
N LEU A 497 -13.42 0.23 -23.89
CA LEU A 497 -12.52 1.19 -23.24
C LEU A 497 -12.85 2.66 -23.54
N LEU A 498 -13.54 2.93 -24.67
CA LEU A 498 -14.02 4.26 -25.06
C LEU A 498 -15.35 4.61 -24.39
N GLU A 499 -15.87 3.74 -23.52
CA GLU A 499 -17.14 3.92 -22.84
C GLU A 499 -18.32 3.88 -23.83
N ASP A 500 -18.21 3.18 -24.96
CA ASP A 500 -19.37 2.91 -25.82
C ASP A 500 -20.08 1.64 -25.35
N ASP A 501 -21.41 1.72 -25.28
CA ASP A 501 -22.24 0.57 -24.99
C ASP A 501 -22.08 -0.46 -26.12
N GLN A 502 -21.86 -1.73 -25.78
CA GLN A 502 -21.80 -2.79 -26.77
C GLN A 502 -23.24 -3.23 -27.07
N GLU A 503 -23.73 -3.06 -28.30
CA GLU A 503 -25.14 -3.34 -28.69
C GLU A 503 -25.55 -4.81 -28.45
N GLU A 504 -24.61 -5.74 -28.42
CA GLU A 504 -24.84 -7.17 -28.20
C GLU A 504 -24.80 -7.59 -26.72
N ASP A 505 -24.34 -6.73 -25.81
CA ASP A 505 -24.24 -7.07 -24.40
C ASP A 505 -25.55 -6.81 -23.66
N ALA A 506 -26.14 -7.88 -23.12
CA ALA A 506 -27.37 -7.79 -22.33
C ALA A 506 -27.16 -6.96 -21.05
N GLU A 507 -28.17 -6.16 -20.69
CA GLU A 507 -28.22 -5.50 -19.38
C GLU A 507 -28.07 -6.54 -18.26
N THR A 508 -27.10 -6.31 -17.38
CA THR A 508 -26.87 -7.21 -16.25
C THR A 508 -27.90 -6.93 -15.18
N VAL A 509 -28.65 -7.96 -14.78
CA VAL A 509 -29.66 -7.85 -13.73
C VAL A 509 -28.99 -7.52 -12.39
N VAL A 510 -29.33 -6.37 -11.82
CA VAL A 510 -28.86 -5.95 -10.50
C VAL A 510 -29.58 -6.76 -9.43
N GLN A 511 -28.82 -7.44 -8.59
CA GLN A 511 -29.34 -8.15 -7.42
C GLN A 511 -29.34 -7.22 -6.21
N TRP A 512 -30.51 -6.91 -5.68
CA TRP A 512 -30.67 -6.08 -4.49
C TRP A 512 -30.86 -6.94 -3.23
N GLY A 513 -30.13 -6.62 -2.17
CA GLY A 513 -30.30 -7.18 -0.83
C GLY A 513 -30.21 -6.10 0.26
N ASP A 514 -30.34 -6.51 1.53
CA ASP A 514 -30.39 -5.59 2.68
C ASP A 514 -29.14 -4.69 2.82
N ALA A 515 -27.99 -5.18 2.34
CA ALA A 515 -26.71 -4.47 2.38
C ALA A 515 -26.43 -3.58 1.15
N GLY A 516 -27.25 -3.66 0.09
CA GLY A 516 -27.08 -2.90 -1.14
C GLY A 516 -27.23 -3.70 -2.42
N GLY A 517 -26.68 -3.18 -3.52
CA GLY A 517 -26.77 -3.80 -4.84
C GLY A 517 -25.53 -4.63 -5.18
N SER A 518 -25.70 -5.63 -6.04
CA SER A 518 -24.61 -6.48 -6.50
C SER A 518 -24.83 -7.05 -7.89
N ILE A 519 -23.73 -7.37 -8.57
CA ILE A 519 -23.70 -8.10 -9.84
C ILE A 519 -22.57 -9.12 -9.83
N ASP A 520 -22.76 -10.19 -10.60
CA ASP A 520 -21.73 -11.17 -10.91
C ASP A 520 -21.05 -10.80 -12.23
N VAL A 521 -19.73 -10.69 -12.21
CA VAL A 521 -18.87 -10.23 -13.30
C VAL A 521 -17.99 -11.41 -13.73
N PRO A 522 -18.32 -12.12 -14.82
CA PRO A 522 -17.48 -13.18 -15.33
C PRO A 522 -16.20 -12.61 -15.94
N TYR A 523 -15.06 -13.23 -15.62
CA TYR A 523 -13.77 -12.80 -16.10
C TYR A 523 -12.94 -13.96 -16.67
N GLY A 524 -12.05 -13.60 -17.60
CA GLY A 524 -11.06 -14.49 -18.18
C GLY A 524 -9.64 -14.02 -17.90
N PRO A 525 -8.62 -14.77 -18.36
CA PRO A 525 -7.23 -14.48 -18.07
C PRO A 525 -6.85 -13.09 -18.59
N TYR A 526 -6.30 -12.24 -17.72
CA TYR A 526 -5.85 -10.89 -18.08
C TYR A 526 -6.93 -10.01 -18.73
N LYS A 527 -8.20 -10.28 -18.43
CA LYS A 527 -9.33 -9.55 -19.03
C LYS A 527 -9.50 -8.20 -18.34
N VAL A 528 -9.53 -7.13 -19.14
CA VAL A 528 -9.99 -5.80 -18.74
C VAL A 528 -11.50 -5.71 -18.98
N ILE A 529 -12.23 -5.21 -17.99
CA ILE A 529 -13.69 -5.14 -17.99
C ILE A 529 -14.09 -3.71 -17.64
N THR A 530 -14.88 -3.07 -18.51
CA THR A 530 -15.45 -1.75 -18.23
C THR A 530 -16.96 -1.89 -18.02
N LEU A 531 -17.46 -1.34 -16.92
CA LEU A 531 -18.87 -1.37 -16.53
C LEU A 531 -19.41 0.06 -16.40
N LYS A 532 -20.61 0.31 -16.92
CA LYS A 532 -21.40 1.52 -16.66
C LYS A 532 -22.53 1.20 -15.70
N LEU A 533 -22.52 1.86 -14.54
CA LEU A 533 -23.58 1.79 -13.55
C LEU A 533 -24.46 3.04 -13.70
N TYR A 534 -25.69 2.87 -14.19
CA TYR A 534 -26.62 3.98 -14.38
C TYR A 534 -27.35 4.30 -13.08
N LEU A 535 -27.20 5.53 -12.59
CA LEU A 535 -27.80 5.96 -11.33
C LEU A 535 -29.28 6.28 -11.49
N GLU A 536 -30.10 5.91 -10.51
CA GLU A 536 -31.49 6.37 -10.42
C GLU A 536 -31.50 7.89 -10.13
N GLN A 537 -32.27 8.65 -10.90
CA GLN A 537 -32.48 10.07 -10.59
C GLN A 537 -33.34 10.20 -9.33
N GLU A 538 -32.92 11.03 -8.37
CA GLU A 538 -33.81 11.45 -7.28
C GLU A 538 -34.96 12.29 -7.84
N GLY A 539 -36.06 11.60 -8.15
CA GLY A 539 -37.36 12.20 -8.43
C GLY A 539 -37.81 12.11 -9.90
N VAL A 540 -38.43 10.99 -10.28
CA VAL A 540 -39.80 10.93 -10.84
C VAL A 540 -40.30 9.49 -10.62
N ARG A 541 -41.04 9.24 -9.55
CA ARG A 541 -42.03 8.15 -9.59
C ARG A 541 -43.19 8.68 -10.41
N ALA A 542 -43.30 8.25 -11.66
CA ALA A 542 -44.56 8.35 -12.38
C ALA A 542 -45.58 7.51 -11.58
N VAL A 543 -46.49 8.19 -10.89
CA VAL A 543 -47.69 7.56 -10.37
C VAL A 543 -48.54 7.24 -11.59
N SER A 544 -48.50 6.00 -12.07
CA SER A 544 -49.54 5.48 -12.94
C SER A 544 -50.76 5.21 -12.05
N GLY A 545 -51.76 6.07 -12.18
CA GLY A 545 -53.11 5.89 -11.65
C GLY A 545 -54.05 5.49 -12.78
#